data_AF-A0A1F5B5G2-F1
#
_entry.id   AF-A0A1F5B5G2-F1
#
_cell.length_a   1.000
_cell.length_b   1.000
_cell.length_c   1.000
_cell.angle_alpha   90.00
_cell.angle_beta   90.00
_cell.angle_gamma   90.00
#
_symmetry.space_group_name_H-M   'P 1'
#
loop_
_entity.id
_entity.type
_entity.pdbx_description
1 polymer ?
#
loop_
_entity_poly.entity_id
_entity_poly.type
_entity_poly.pdbx_seq_one_letter_code
_entity_poly.pdbx_strand_id
1 'polypeptide(L)'
;MAGLFTLQALIALLTLTALEVVLGIDNIIFISILAGRLPHGKRERARVIGLALAMVITAVGLVRQVPVMVLAIVIAVAVMILSVNALCAFVDRRPTIKMLALSFLLLIGVSLVAESLDFHIPKGYIYFAMAFSVSVEMLNMKVRDRQARS
;
A
#
# COMPACT_ATOMS: atom_id res chain seq x y z
N MET A 1 -18.93 18.98 -22.98
CA MET A 1 -18.65 18.80 -21.54
C MET A 1 -19.43 17.61 -20.97
N ALA A 2 -19.17 16.39 -21.47
CA ALA A 2 -19.95 15.19 -21.11
C ALA A 2 -19.06 13.95 -20.87
N GLY A 3 -17.90 14.14 -20.20
CA GLY A 3 -16.86 13.11 -20.11
C GLY A 3 -16.65 12.45 -18.74
N LEU A 4 -17.27 12.96 -17.67
CA LEU A 4 -17.04 12.47 -16.28
C LEU A 4 -18.18 11.60 -15.74
N PHE A 5 -19.39 11.73 -16.30
CA PHE A 5 -20.59 10.99 -15.85
C PHE A 5 -20.96 9.82 -16.77
N THR A 6 -20.06 9.40 -17.65
CA THR A 6 -20.28 8.16 -18.40
C THR A 6 -20.13 6.97 -17.45
N LEU A 7 -20.91 5.91 -17.66
CA LEU A 7 -20.83 4.69 -16.85
C LEU A 7 -19.38 4.14 -16.83
N GLN A 8 -18.68 4.26 -17.95
CA GLN A 8 -17.29 3.87 -18.09
C GLN A 8 -16.33 4.72 -17.24
N ALA A 9 -16.52 6.05 -17.18
CA ALA A 9 -15.71 6.92 -16.33
C ALA A 9 -15.96 6.63 -14.85
N LEU A 10 -17.19 6.29 -14.46
CA LEU A 10 -17.51 5.93 -13.07
C LEU A 10 -16.87 4.59 -12.68
N ILE A 11 -16.93 3.58 -13.56
CA ILE A 11 -16.26 2.29 -13.33
C ILE A 11 -14.75 2.50 -13.23
N ALA A 12 -14.15 3.27 -14.15
CA ALA A 12 -12.73 3.58 -14.11
C ALA A 12 -12.34 4.34 -12.84
N LEU A 13 -13.14 5.31 -12.40
CA LEU A 13 -12.93 6.05 -11.15
C LEU A 13 -12.96 5.10 -9.95
N LEU A 14 -13.96 4.22 -9.88
CA LEU A 14 -14.13 3.29 -8.77
C LEU A 14 -13.00 2.26 -8.73
N THR A 15 -12.64 1.67 -9.88
CA THR A 15 -11.52 0.73 -9.98
C THR A 15 -10.19 1.39 -9.65
N LEU A 16 -9.95 2.60 -10.17
CA LEU A 16 -8.71 3.34 -9.90
C LEU A 16 -8.60 3.69 -8.41
N THR A 17 -9.67 4.21 -7.82
CA THR A 17 -9.71 4.52 -6.38
C THR A 17 -9.47 3.27 -5.54
N ALA A 18 -10.08 2.14 -5.90
CA ALA A 18 -9.88 0.88 -5.19
C ALA A 18 -8.43 0.38 -5.30
N LEU A 19 -7.84 0.40 -6.49
CA LEU A 19 -6.45 -0.01 -6.71
C LEU A 19 -5.47 0.91 -5.98
N GLU A 20 -5.69 2.22 -6.02
CA GLU A 20 -4.90 3.21 -5.29
C GLU A 20 -4.96 3.01 -3.78
N VAL A 21 -6.12 2.65 -3.22
CA VAL A 21 -6.24 2.35 -1.78
C VAL A 21 -5.47 1.08 -1.43
N VAL A 22 -5.61 0.00 -2.22
CA VAL A 22 -4.91 -1.27 -1.95
C VAL A 22 -3.39 -1.09 -2.05
N LEU A 23 -2.90 -0.47 -3.12
CA LEU A 23 -1.47 -0.15 -3.31
C LEU A 23 -0.99 0.89 -2.29
N GLY A 24 -1.86 1.80 -1.88
CA GLY A 24 -1.62 2.80 -0.86
C GLY A 24 -1.29 2.21 0.51
N ILE A 25 -1.88 1.07 0.88
CA ILE A 25 -1.60 0.40 2.16
C ILE A 25 -0.13 -0.04 2.23
N ASP A 26 0.40 -0.68 1.19
CA ASP A 26 1.80 -1.10 1.14
C ASP A 26 2.75 0.10 1.20
N ASN A 27 2.41 1.17 0.48
CA ASN A 27 3.13 2.43 0.50
C ASN A 27 3.13 3.07 1.90
N ILE A 28 2.01 3.06 2.62
CA ILE A 28 1.91 3.55 4.00
C ILE A 28 2.84 2.74 4.93
N ILE A 29 2.85 1.41 4.82
CA ILE A 29 3.69 0.59 5.68
C ILE A 29 5.17 0.89 5.42
N PHE A 30 5.59 0.94 4.16
CA PHE A 30 6.95 1.28 3.77
C PHE A 30 7.37 2.66 4.29
N ILE A 31 6.54 3.67 4.04
CA ILE A 31 6.82 5.05 4.43
C ILE A 31 6.81 5.19 5.96
N SER A 32 5.96 4.44 6.68
CA SER A 32 5.97 4.43 8.15
C SER A 32 7.27 3.88 8.72
N ILE A 33 7.81 2.81 8.11
CA ILE A 33 9.10 2.23 8.49
C ILE A 33 10.25 3.21 8.21
N LEU A 34 10.26 3.81 7.01
CA LEU A 34 11.31 4.74 6.61
C LEU A 34 11.27 6.03 7.44
N ALA A 35 10.07 6.59 7.63
CA ALA A 35 9.85 7.77 8.46
C ALA A 35 10.15 7.53 9.95
N GLY A 36 10.04 6.29 10.42
CA GLY A 36 10.47 5.91 11.77
C GLY A 36 11.95 6.18 12.05
N ARG A 37 12.79 6.25 11.01
CA ARG A 37 14.23 6.57 11.11
C ARG A 37 14.54 8.08 11.15
N LEU A 38 13.54 8.95 10.98
CA LEU A 38 13.71 10.40 11.02
C LEU A 38 13.51 10.97 12.44
N PRO A 39 14.05 12.16 12.76
CA PRO A 39 13.78 12.86 14.02
C PRO A 39 12.29 13.13 14.22
N HIS A 40 11.81 13.08 15.46
CA HIS A 40 10.38 13.11 15.82
C HIS A 40 9.59 14.28 15.19
N GLY A 41 10.21 15.45 15.00
CA GLY A 41 9.57 16.62 14.38
C GLY A 41 9.38 16.58 12.86
N LYS A 42 9.97 15.62 12.13
CA LYS A 42 9.90 15.54 10.65
C LYS A 42 9.14 14.33 10.11
N ARG A 43 8.75 13.39 10.98
CA ARG A 43 8.15 12.10 10.57
C ARG A 43 6.82 12.29 9.84
N GLU A 44 5.95 13.15 10.36
CA GLU A 44 4.63 13.38 9.79
C GLU A 44 4.70 13.99 8.39
N ARG A 45 5.54 15.02 8.19
CA ARG A 45 5.76 15.61 6.87
C ARG A 45 6.37 14.61 5.90
N ALA A 46 7.36 13.81 6.33
CA ALA A 46 7.92 12.77 5.50
C ALA A 46 6.89 11.70 5.09
N ARG A 47 5.96 11.36 6.00
CA ARG A 47 4.85 10.44 5.71
C ARG A 47 3.91 11.00 4.65
N VAL A 48 3.42 12.22 4.85
CA VAL A 48 2.49 12.87 3.93
C VAL A 48 3.12 13.08 2.55
N ILE A 49 4.36 13.59 2.50
CA ILE A 49 5.06 13.84 1.24
C ILE A 49 5.33 12.53 0.49
N GLY A 50 5.85 11.51 1.20
CA GLY A 50 6.11 10.21 0.59
C GLY A 50 4.84 9.57 0.01
N LEU A 51 3.72 9.70 0.72
CA LEU A 51 2.45 9.12 0.28
C LEU A 51 1.89 9.84 -0.94
N ALA A 52 1.92 11.17 -0.93
CA ALA A 52 1.48 11.96 -2.08
C ALA A 52 2.29 11.58 -3.34
N LEU A 53 3.61 11.43 -3.22
CA LEU A 53 4.48 11.04 -4.34
C LEU A 53 4.17 9.63 -4.85
N ALA A 54 4.04 8.65 -3.95
CA ALA A 54 3.77 7.26 -4.34
C ALA A 54 2.43 7.14 -5.10
N MET A 55 1.39 7.79 -4.60
CA MET A 55 0.06 7.79 -5.22
C MET A 55 0.07 8.39 -6.62
N VAL A 56 0.77 9.50 -6.81
CA VAL A 56 0.90 10.14 -8.13
C VAL A 56 1.62 9.22 -9.13
N ILE A 57 2.73 8.58 -8.71
CA ILE A 57 3.49 7.67 -9.58
C ILE A 57 2.62 6.48 -10.02
N THR A 58 1.90 5.87 -9.07
CA THR A 58 1.01 4.75 -9.35
C THR A 58 -0.14 5.15 -10.29
N ALA A 59 -0.80 6.27 -10.02
CA ALA A 59 -1.94 6.73 -10.81
C ALA A 59 -1.56 7.03 -12.27
N VAL A 60 -0.45 7.76 -12.46
CA VAL A 60 0.08 8.10 -13.79
C VAL A 60 0.51 6.86 -14.57
N GLY A 61 1.02 5.84 -13.89
CA GLY A 61 1.38 4.56 -14.51
C GLY A 61 0.17 3.73 -14.98
N LEU A 62 -1.03 3.96 -14.42
CA LEU A 62 -2.17 3.06 -14.59
C LEU A 62 -3.26 3.59 -15.54
N VAL A 63 -3.51 4.91 -15.58
CA VAL A 63 -4.66 5.48 -16.29
C VAL A 63 -4.27 6.66 -17.18
N ARG A 64 -4.69 6.60 -18.45
CA ARG A 64 -4.45 7.67 -19.44
C ARG A 64 -5.49 8.80 -19.40
N GLN A 65 -6.64 8.58 -18.78
CA GLN A 65 -7.70 9.59 -18.68
C GLN A 65 -7.42 10.55 -17.52
N VAL A 66 -6.74 11.66 -17.85
CA VAL A 66 -6.30 12.67 -16.87
C VAL A 66 -7.41 13.17 -15.94
N PRO A 67 -8.64 13.48 -16.40
CA PRO A 67 -9.67 14.02 -15.50
C PRO A 67 -10.15 13.02 -14.44
N VAL A 68 -10.31 11.75 -14.83
CA VAL A 68 -10.73 10.66 -13.92
C VAL A 68 -9.61 10.33 -12.94
N MET A 69 -8.36 10.32 -13.43
CA MET A 69 -7.18 10.11 -12.62
C MET A 69 -7.03 11.18 -11.53
N VAL A 70 -7.14 12.46 -11.89
CA VAL A 70 -7.04 13.55 -10.90
C VAL A 70 -8.13 13.43 -9.83
N LEU A 71 -9.36 13.10 -10.20
CA LEU A 71 -10.45 12.92 -9.25
C LEU A 71 -10.21 11.72 -8.31
N ALA A 72 -9.75 10.59 -8.84
CA ALA A 72 -9.40 9.41 -8.04
C ALA A 72 -8.29 9.72 -7.03
N ILE A 73 -7.19 10.34 -7.48
CA ILE A 73 -6.05 10.71 -6.63
C ILE A 73 -6.51 11.61 -5.49
N VAL A 74 -7.33 12.63 -5.78
CA VAL A 74 -7.80 13.57 -4.75
C VAL A 74 -8.62 12.84 -3.69
N ILE A 75 -9.53 11.97 -4.10
CA ILE A 75 -10.35 11.15 -3.19
C ILE A 75 -9.45 10.22 -2.37
N ALA A 76 -8.54 9.50 -3.02
CA ALA A 76 -7.68 8.53 -2.37
C ALA A 76 -6.71 9.20 -1.39
N VAL A 77 -6.10 10.34 -1.76
CA VAL A 77 -5.24 11.14 -0.88
C VAL A 77 -6.04 11.64 0.33
N ALA A 78 -7.27 12.11 0.15
CA ALA A 78 -8.12 12.53 1.27
C ALA A 78 -8.36 11.38 2.26
N VAL A 79 -8.75 10.20 1.77
CA VAL A 79 -8.95 9.00 2.59
C VAL A 79 -7.66 8.59 3.31
N MET A 80 -6.53 8.66 2.61
CA MET A 80 -5.22 8.29 3.16
C MET A 80 -4.76 9.27 4.24
N ILE A 81 -4.93 10.59 4.07
CA ILE A 81 -4.56 11.58 5.10
C ILE A 81 -5.36 11.36 6.39
N LEU A 82 -6.64 10.99 6.28
CA LEU A 82 -7.46 10.66 7.44
C LEU A 82 -7.01 9.38 8.13
N SER A 83 -6.49 8.41 7.36
CA SER A 83 -6.19 7.06 7.85
C SER A 83 -4.71 6.84 8.21
N VAL A 84 -3.79 7.66 7.70
CA VAL A 84 -2.34 7.44 7.78
C VAL A 84 -1.85 7.37 9.21
N ASN A 85 -2.35 8.24 10.09
CA ASN A 85 -1.92 8.27 11.49
C ASN A 85 -2.32 6.98 12.22
N ALA A 86 -3.51 6.45 11.94
CA ALA A 86 -3.99 5.19 12.50
C ALA A 86 -3.18 4.00 11.96
N LEU A 87 -2.95 3.95 10.64
CA LEU A 87 -2.14 2.89 10.03
C LEU A 87 -0.69 2.92 10.56
N CYS A 88 -0.07 4.10 10.62
CA CYS A 88 1.29 4.25 11.15
C CYS A 88 1.37 3.81 12.61
N ALA A 89 0.43 4.23 13.46
CA ALA A 89 0.40 3.80 14.86
C ALA A 89 0.23 2.28 15.00
N PHE A 90 -0.61 1.67 14.15
CA PHE A 90 -0.81 0.22 14.14
C PHE A 90 0.45 -0.55 13.74
N VAL A 91 1.09 -0.14 12.64
CA VAL A 91 2.35 -0.71 12.15
C VAL A 91 3.46 -0.50 13.17
N ASP A 92 3.55 0.69 13.78
CA ASP A 92 4.56 1.03 14.78
C ASP A 92 4.44 0.19 16.05
N ARG A 93 3.22 -0.18 16.45
CA ARG A 93 2.95 -1.04 17.62
C ARG A 93 3.25 -2.52 17.39
N ARG A 94 3.34 -3.00 16.15
CA ARG A 94 3.48 -4.44 15.83
C ARG A 94 4.71 -4.71 14.96
N PRO A 95 5.87 -5.02 15.56
CA PRO A 95 7.13 -5.24 14.83
C PRO A 95 7.06 -6.35 13.78
N THR A 96 6.26 -7.40 14.03
CA THR A 96 6.11 -8.52 13.10
C THR A 96 5.36 -8.12 11.82
N ILE A 97 4.42 -7.17 11.89
CA ILE A 97 3.76 -6.59 10.71
C ILE A 97 4.76 -5.78 9.86
N LYS A 98 5.69 -5.06 10.51
CA LYS A 98 6.77 -4.37 9.78
C LYS A 98 7.63 -5.35 9.00
N MET A 99 8.03 -6.47 9.64
CA MET A 99 8.83 -7.49 8.99
C MET A 99 8.07 -8.16 7.83
N LEU A 100 6.78 -8.47 8.01
CA LEU A 100 5.92 -9.02 6.97
C LEU A 100 5.91 -8.13 5.71
N ALA A 101 5.68 -6.82 5.89
CA ALA A 101 5.63 -5.88 4.78
C ALA A 101 6.98 -5.66 4.10
N LEU A 102 8.09 -5.64 4.86
CA LEU A 102 9.45 -5.61 4.31
C LEU A 102 9.72 -6.84 3.43
N SER A 103 9.29 -8.02 3.87
CA SER A 103 9.41 -9.26 3.10
C SER A 103 8.56 -9.23 1.82
N PHE A 104 7.36 -8.67 1.86
CA PHE A 104 6.53 -8.51 0.67
C PHE A 104 7.13 -7.53 -0.33
N LEU A 105 7.66 -6.41 0.14
CA LEU A 105 8.38 -5.46 -0.71
C LEU A 105 9.58 -6.12 -1.37
N LEU A 106 10.37 -6.88 -0.61
CA LEU A 106 11.51 -7.62 -1.15
C LEU A 106 11.06 -8.65 -2.19
N LEU A 107 10.01 -9.43 -1.90
CA LEU A 107 9.44 -10.43 -2.80
C LEU A 107 8.99 -9.79 -4.12
N ILE A 108 8.23 -8.69 -4.05
CA ILE A 108 7.77 -7.94 -5.22
C ILE A 108 8.97 -7.36 -5.97
N GLY A 109 9.94 -6.79 -5.27
CA GLY A 109 11.16 -6.25 -5.88
C GLY A 109 11.96 -7.31 -6.63
N VAL A 110 12.18 -8.48 -6.02
CA VAL A 110 12.85 -9.63 -6.68
C VAL A 110 12.02 -10.12 -7.86
N SER A 111 10.70 -10.20 -7.72
CA SER A 111 9.83 -10.61 -8.82
C SER A 111 9.92 -9.66 -10.01
N LEU A 112 9.96 -8.34 -9.78
CA LEU A 112 10.08 -7.35 -10.84
C LEU A 112 11.44 -7.44 -11.54
N VAL A 113 12.53 -7.68 -10.79
CA VAL A 113 13.85 -7.91 -11.38
C VAL A 113 13.85 -9.19 -12.21
N ALA A 114 13.23 -10.27 -11.73
CA ALA A 114 13.10 -11.52 -12.47
C ALA A 114 12.27 -11.34 -13.76
N GLU A 115 11.13 -10.67 -13.69
CA GLU A 115 10.30 -10.32 -14.85
C GLU A 115 11.08 -9.45 -15.85
N SER A 116 11.94 -8.55 -15.36
CA SER A 116 12.81 -7.71 -16.20
C SER A 116 13.92 -8.49 -16.90
N LEU A 117 14.23 -9.71 -16.44
CA LEU A 117 15.20 -10.64 -17.03
C LEU A 117 14.50 -11.74 -17.87
N ASP A 118 13.26 -11.49 -18.30
CA ASP A 118 12.38 -12.42 -19.03
C ASP A 118 11.97 -13.69 -18.26
N PHE A 119 12.30 -13.80 -16.96
CA PHE A 119 11.79 -14.87 -16.09
C PHE A 119 10.38 -14.54 -15.62
N HIS A 120 9.40 -15.19 -16.25
CA HIS A 120 7.99 -15.03 -15.88
C HIS A 120 7.67 -15.83 -14.62
N ILE A 121 7.61 -15.15 -13.48
CA ILE A 121 7.09 -15.72 -12.24
C ILE A 121 5.56 -15.61 -12.25
N PRO A 122 4.81 -16.73 -12.20
CA PRO A 122 3.36 -16.66 -12.17
C PRO A 122 2.88 -15.91 -10.92
N LYS A 123 2.15 -14.81 -11.12
CA LYS A 123 1.67 -13.91 -10.04
C LYS A 123 0.85 -14.65 -8.98
N GLY A 124 0.19 -15.76 -9.36
CA GLY A 124 -0.53 -16.63 -8.43
C GLY A 124 0.35 -17.17 -7.30
N TYR A 125 1.62 -17.51 -7.56
CA TYR A 125 2.55 -17.96 -6.52
C TYR A 125 2.89 -16.84 -5.54
N ILE A 126 3.06 -15.61 -6.05
CA ILE A 126 3.34 -14.43 -5.22
C ILE A 126 2.12 -14.13 -4.34
N TYR A 127 0.91 -14.11 -4.90
CA TYR A 127 -0.33 -13.88 -4.16
C TYR A 127 -0.58 -14.96 -3.12
N PHE A 128 -0.34 -16.23 -3.46
CA PHE A 128 -0.44 -17.33 -2.51
C PHE A 128 0.56 -17.19 -1.35
N ALA A 129 1.83 -16.87 -1.65
CA ALA A 129 2.85 -16.65 -0.63
C ALA A 129 2.49 -15.49 0.30
N MET A 130 1.99 -14.38 -0.24
CA MET A 130 1.52 -13.25 0.57
C MET A 130 0.33 -13.62 1.46
N ALA A 131 -0.69 -14.28 0.91
CA ALA A 131 -1.88 -14.70 1.67
C ALA A 131 -1.53 -15.72 2.77
N PHE A 132 -0.67 -16.70 2.47
CA PHE A 132 -0.19 -17.67 3.43
C PHE A 132 0.60 -17.00 4.56
N SER A 133 1.51 -16.09 4.22
CA SER A 133 2.34 -15.38 5.21
C SER A 133 1.50 -14.48 6.14
N VAL A 134 0.49 -13.77 5.61
CA VAL A 134 -0.49 -13.05 6.43
C VAL A 134 -1.23 -14.00 7.38
N SER A 135 -1.67 -15.16 6.88
CA SER A 135 -2.40 -16.14 7.68
C SER A 135 -1.55 -16.69 8.83
N VAL A 136 -0.28 -16.99 8.56
CA VAL A 136 0.70 -17.41 9.58
C VAL A 136 0.94 -16.31 10.60
N GLU A 137 1.08 -15.05 10.17
CA GLU A 137 1.27 -13.92 11.07
C GLU A 137 0.04 -13.68 11.96
N MET A 138 -1.18 -13.81 11.41
CA MET A 138 -2.41 -13.73 12.20
C MET A 138 -2.47 -14.82 13.29
N LEU A 139 -2.06 -16.05 12.97
CA LEU A 139 -1.95 -17.15 13.93
C LEU A 139 -0.89 -16.84 15.00
N ASN A 140 0.29 -16.39 14.59
CA ASN A 140 1.40 -16.05 15.48
C ASN A 140 1.00 -14.95 16.48
N MET A 141 0.33 -13.91 15.99
CA MET A 141 -0.21 -12.85 16.85
C MET A 141 -1.24 -13.39 17.85
N LYS A 142 -2.14 -14.27 17.42
CA LYS A 142 -3.16 -14.90 18.29
C LYS A 142 -2.54 -15.78 19.37
N VAL A 143 -1.45 -16.47 19.06
CA VAL A 143 -0.70 -17.30 20.03
C VAL A 143 0.03 -16.41 21.04
N ARG A 144 0.72 -15.36 20.58
CA ARG A 144 1.44 -14.42 21.44
C ARG A 144 0.51 -13.68 22.41
N ASP A 145 -0.67 -13.27 21.95
CA ASP A 145 -1.68 -12.60 22.78
C ASP A 145 -2.26 -13.53 23.87
N ARG A 146 -2.24 -14.86 23.66
CA ARG A 146 -2.64 -15.85 24.68
C ARG A 146 -1.56 -16.08 25.72
N GLN A 147 -0.30 -16.11 25.31
CA GLN A 147 0.84 -16.26 26.23
C GLN A 147 1.03 -15.03 27.13
N ALA A 148 0.71 -13.83 26.66
CA ALA A 148 0.76 -12.62 27.48
C ALA A 148 -0.36 -12.53 28.54
N ARG A 149 -1.36 -13.42 28.51
CA ARG A 149 -2.48 -13.49 29.46
C ARG A 149 -2.36 -14.65 30.46
N SER A 150 -1.32 -15.47 30.37
CA SER A 150 -1.05 -16.59 31.26
C SER A 150 0.18 -16.32 32.12
#